data_AF-A0A084A8W2-F1
#
_entry.id   AF-A0A084A8W2-F1
#
_cell.length_a   1.000
_cell.length_b   1.000
_cell.length_c   1.000
_cell.angle_alpha   90.00
_cell.angle_beta   90.00
_cell.angle_gamma   90.00
#
_symmetry.space_group_name_H-M   'P 1'
#
loop_
_entity.id
_entity.type
_entity.pdbx_description
1 polymer ?
#
loop_
_entity_poly.entity_id
_entity_poly.type
_entity_poly.pdbx_seq_one_letter_code
_entity_poly.pdbx_strand_id
1 'polypeptide(L)'
;KLVIQSTNFLPKFRNKSNGTYRRLLIVPFEKSFTADNDDWKIKDDYIKRKDVLEYVLKIALSLNFEKFDEPKATQGLLDDFKISNDNV
;
A
#
# COMPACT_ATOMS: atom_id res chain seq x y z
N LYS A 1 -11.71 -10.32 2.83
CA LYS A 1 -10.28 -10.71 2.88
C LYS A 1 -9.45 -9.53 2.41
N LEU A 2 -8.42 -9.14 3.16
CA LEU A 2 -7.46 -8.11 2.75
C LEU A 2 -6.51 -8.71 1.70
N VAL A 3 -6.24 -7.97 0.64
CA VAL A 3 -5.29 -8.35 -0.41
C VAL A 3 -4.29 -7.21 -0.52
N ILE A 4 -3.01 -7.52 -0.39
CA ILE A 4 -1.92 -6.56 -0.56
C ILE A 4 -1.22 -6.89 -1.87
N GLN A 5 -1.12 -5.90 -2.75
CA GLN A 5 -0.44 -6.01 -4.03
C GLN A 5 0.51 -4.84 -4.19
N SER A 6 1.73 -5.14 -4.62
CA SER A 6 2.72 -4.15 -5.03
C SER A 6 2.79 -4.16 -6.55
N THR A 7 2.68 -2.98 -7.17
CA THR A 7 2.67 -2.82 -8.62
C THR A 7 3.42 -1.54 -9.01
N ASN A 8 4.23 -1.60 -10.07
CA ASN A 8 4.93 -0.41 -10.59
C ASN A 8 4.02 0.55 -11.35
N PHE A 9 2.85 0.06 -11.78
CA PHE A 9 1.84 0.84 -12.48
C PHE A 9 0.49 0.63 -11.82
N LEU A 10 -0.42 1.57 -12.02
CA LEU A 10 -1.80 1.42 -11.58
C LEU A 10 -2.43 0.15 -12.19
N PRO A 11 -3.07 -0.71 -11.38
CA PRO A 11 -3.67 -1.94 -11.89
C PRO A 11 -4.80 -1.64 -12.89
N LYS A 12 -4.99 -2.51 -13.88
CA LYS A 12 -6.09 -2.38 -14.85
C LYS A 12 -7.21 -3.33 -14.49
N PHE A 13 -8.44 -2.84 -14.37
CA PHE A 13 -9.59 -3.66 -14.03
C PHE A 13 -10.64 -3.63 -15.14
N ARG A 14 -11.06 -4.82 -15.58
CA ARG A 14 -12.18 -4.97 -16.53
C ARG A 14 -13.51 -4.51 -15.94
N ASN A 15 -13.71 -4.66 -14.63
CA ASN A 15 -14.94 -4.27 -13.94
C ASN A 15 -14.80 -2.87 -13.34
N LYS A 16 -15.41 -1.88 -14.01
CA LYS A 16 -15.41 -0.45 -13.65
C LYS A 16 -16.49 -0.05 -12.65
N SER A 17 -17.10 -1.00 -11.94
CA SER A 17 -18.14 -0.66 -10.98
C SER A 17 -17.58 0.19 -9.83
N ASN A 18 -18.35 1.18 -9.36
CA ASN A 18 -18.02 1.95 -8.15
C ASN A 18 -17.79 1.05 -6.92
N GLY A 19 -18.33 -0.17 -6.91
CA GLY A 19 -18.06 -1.15 -5.87
C GLY A 19 -16.59 -1.56 -5.80
N THR A 20 -15.91 -1.70 -6.94
CA THR A 20 -14.49 -2.06 -6.99
C THR A 20 -13.63 -0.93 -6.45
N TYR A 21 -13.90 0.31 -6.87
CA TYR A 21 -13.07 1.47 -6.53
C TYR A 21 -13.06 1.79 -5.03
N ARG A 22 -14.18 1.62 -4.34
CA ARG A 22 -14.30 1.83 -2.88
C ARG A 22 -13.55 0.79 -2.02
N ARG A 23 -12.94 -0.22 -2.65
CA ARG A 23 -12.18 -1.28 -1.96
C ARG A 23 -10.67 -1.17 -2.19
N LEU A 24 -10.22 -0.15 -2.92
CA LEU A 24 -8.82 0.09 -3.23
C LEU A 24 -8.26 1.20 -2.34
N LEU A 25 -7.13 0.90 -1.71
CA LEU A 25 -6.31 1.87 -0.99
C LEU A 25 -4.93 1.88 -1.66
N ILE A 26 -4.73 2.85 -2.56
CA ILE A 26 -3.47 2.99 -3.30
C ILE A 26 -2.51 3.83 -2.46
N VAL A 27 -1.42 3.23 -2.02
CA VAL A 27 -0.35 3.91 -1.27
C VAL A 27 0.81 4.18 -2.23
N PRO A 28 1.15 5.44 -2.54
CA PRO A 28 2.29 5.75 -3.40
C PRO A 28 3.61 5.52 -2.67
N PHE A 29 4.54 4.86 -3.34
CA PHE A 29 5.93 4.72 -2.92
C PHE A 29 6.79 5.60 -3.83
N GLU A 30 6.91 6.89 -3.49
CA GLU A 30 7.61 7.89 -4.33
C GLU A 30 9.13 7.78 -4.26
N LYS A 31 9.65 7.17 -3.18
CA LYS A 31 11.09 6.98 -3.01
C LYS A 31 11.58 5.85 -3.91
N SER A 32 12.53 6.16 -4.78
CA SER A 32 13.24 5.16 -5.57
C SER A 32 14.39 4.55 -4.78
N PHE A 33 14.39 3.22 -4.71
CA PHE A 33 15.47 2.41 -4.15
C PHE A 33 16.26 1.78 -5.31
N THR A 34 17.54 2.09 -5.37
CA THR A 34 18.51 1.60 -6.37
C THR A 34 19.65 0.90 -5.64
N ALA A 35 20.47 0.12 -6.35
CA ALA A 35 21.59 -0.60 -5.74
C ALA A 35 22.54 0.30 -4.90
N ASP A 36 22.63 1.59 -5.24
CA ASP A 36 23.51 2.55 -4.56
C ASP A 36 22.92 3.16 -3.28
N ASN A 37 21.59 3.11 -3.10
CA ASN A 37 20.90 3.74 -1.98
C ASN A 37 20.00 2.80 -1.17
N ASP A 38 19.95 1.53 -1.56
CA ASP A 38 19.14 0.51 -0.90
C ASP A 38 19.91 -0.12 0.27
N ASP A 39 19.24 -0.24 1.41
CA ASP A 39 19.79 -0.92 2.60
C ASP A 39 19.22 -2.33 2.69
N TRP A 40 19.92 -3.27 2.07
CA TRP A 40 19.57 -4.70 2.08
C TRP A 40 19.42 -5.28 3.49
N LYS A 41 20.02 -4.65 4.51
CA LYS A 41 19.86 -5.05 5.91
C LYS A 41 18.42 -4.93 6.40
N ILE A 42 17.60 -4.07 5.79
CA ILE A 42 16.17 -3.97 6.13
C ILE A 42 15.52 -5.34 5.95
N LYS A 43 15.71 -5.97 4.79
CA LYS A 43 15.14 -7.27 4.45
C LYS A 43 15.87 -8.42 5.15
N ASP A 44 17.20 -8.37 5.16
CA ASP A 44 17.99 -9.53 5.57
C ASP A 44 18.13 -9.66 7.09
N ASP A 45 18.07 -8.55 7.81
CA ASP A 45 18.27 -8.46 9.27
C ASP A 45 17.10 -7.76 9.98
N TYR A 46 16.85 -6.47 9.72
CA TYR A 46 16.02 -5.62 10.59
C TYR A 46 14.60 -6.17 10.79
N ILE A 47 13.94 -6.65 9.73
CA ILE A 47 12.58 -7.22 9.84
C ILE A 47 12.50 -8.51 10.67
N LYS A 48 13.64 -9.15 10.95
CA LYS A 48 13.74 -10.38 11.74
C LYS A 48 14.14 -10.12 13.19
N ARG A 49 14.56 -8.90 13.52
CA ARG A 49 15.03 -8.56 14.87
C ARG A 49 13.88 -8.60 15.86
N LYS A 50 14.17 -9.12 17.05
CA LYS A 50 13.18 -9.34 18.10
C LYS A 50 12.48 -8.06 18.55
N ASP A 51 13.24 -6.98 18.72
CA ASP A 51 12.73 -5.66 19.10
C ASP A 51 11.75 -5.09 18.07
N VAL A 52 12.05 -5.23 16.78
CA VAL A 52 11.16 -4.82 15.68
C VAL A 52 9.87 -5.64 15.69
N LEU A 53 9.97 -6.96 15.85
CA LEU A 53 8.80 -7.84 15.92
C LEU A 53 7.93 -7.54 17.14
N GLU A 54 8.53 -7.31 18.31
CA GLU A 54 7.84 -6.91 19.54
C GLU A 54 7.16 -5.55 19.39
N TYR A 55 7.80 -4.58 18.73
CA TYR A 55 7.20 -3.29 18.41
C TYR A 55 5.97 -3.45 17.51
N VAL A 56 6.08 -4.19 16.40
CA VAL A 56 4.96 -4.44 15.49
C VAL A 56 3.80 -5.13 16.22
N LEU A 57 4.09 -6.11 17.07
CA LEU A 57 3.08 -6.79 17.89
C LEU A 57 2.39 -5.82 18.85
N LYS A 58 3.15 -4.97 19.56
CA LYS A 58 2.59 -3.95 20.44
C LYS A 58 1.63 -3.02 19.69
N ILE A 59 2.03 -2.53 18.51
CA ILE A 59 1.16 -1.70 17.67
C ILE A 59 -0.10 -2.46 17.29
N ALA A 60 0.02 -3.69 16.79
CA ALA A 60 -1.13 -4.51 16.40
C ALA A 60 -2.12 -4.75 17.54
N LEU A 61 -1.63 -4.99 18.77
CA LEU A 61 -2.48 -5.18 19.96
C LEU A 61 -3.11 -3.89 20.48
N SER A 62 -2.45 -2.74 20.27
CA SER A 62 -2.89 -1.44 20.80
C SER A 62 -3.73 -0.65 19.79
N LEU A 63 -3.73 -1.05 18.52
CA LEU A 63 -4.41 -0.35 17.45
C LEU A 63 -5.92 -0.54 17.59
N ASN A 64 -6.64 0.56 17.82
CA ASN A 64 -8.09 0.57 17.71
C ASN A 64 -8.49 0.78 16.25
N PHE A 65 -8.75 -0.32 15.54
CA PHE A 65 -8.99 -0.33 14.09
C PHE A 65 -10.41 -0.78 13.76
N GLU A 66 -11.19 0.12 13.15
CA GLU A 66 -12.51 -0.20 12.58
C GLU A 66 -12.48 -0.15 11.04
N LYS A 67 -11.78 0.84 10.49
CA LYS A 67 -11.62 1.07 9.05
C LYS A 67 -10.23 1.65 8.76
N PHE A 68 -9.78 1.46 7.52
CA PHE A 68 -8.56 2.11 7.05
C PHE A 68 -8.76 3.62 6.88
N ASP A 69 -7.69 4.36 7.12
CA ASP A 69 -7.63 5.75 6.73
C ASP A 69 -7.58 5.88 5.21
N GLU A 70 -8.21 6.93 4.69
CA GLU A 70 -8.13 7.33 3.29
C GLU A 70 -7.39 8.67 3.20
N PRO A 71 -6.03 8.66 3.11
CA PRO A 71 -5.26 9.88 2.91
C PRO A 71 -5.55 10.56 1.57
N LYS A 72 -5.24 11.85 1.48
CA LYS A 72 -5.34 12.62 0.24
C LYS A 72 -4.55 11.99 -0.92
N ALA A 73 -3.38 11.43 -0.62
CA ALA A 73 -2.56 10.74 -1.63
C ALA A 73 -3.28 9.55 -2.26
N THR A 74 -3.99 8.76 -1.42
CA THR A 74 -4.83 7.66 -1.88
C THR A 74 -5.99 8.14 -2.74
N GLN A 75 -6.67 9.22 -2.32
CA GLN A 75 -7.80 9.79 -3.07
C GLN A 75 -7.38 10.30 -4.45
N GLY A 76 -6.27 11.05 -4.53
CA GLY A 76 -5.76 11.55 -5.81
C GLY A 76 -5.41 10.41 -6.78
N LEU A 77 -4.69 9.38 -6.31
CA LEU A 77 -4.36 8.23 -7.16
C LEU A 77 -5.58 7.41 -7.56
N LEU A 78 -6.61 7.35 -6.71
CA LEU A 78 -7.87 6.69 -7.05
C LEU A 78 -8.61 7.43 -8.16
N ASP A 79 -8.51 8.76 -8.22
CA ASP A 79 -9.10 9.57 -9.29
C ASP A 79 -8.35 9.38 -10.61
N ASP A 80 -7.01 9.42 -10.60
CA ASP A 80 -6.17 9.08 -11.76
C ASP A 80 -6.45 7.65 -12.27
N PHE A 81 -6.65 6.73 -11.33
CA PHE A 81 -7.01 5.35 -11.63
C PHE A 81 -8.39 5.23 -12.31
N LYS A 82 -9.39 6.01 -11.91
CA LYS A 82 -10.71 6.03 -12.59
C LYS A 82 -10.56 6.53 -14.02
N ILE A 83 -9.87 7.66 -14.21
CA ILE A 83 -9.66 8.27 -15.53
C ILE A 83 -8.92 7.32 -16.48
N SER A 84 -7.87 6.66 -15.98
CA SER A 84 -7.08 5.72 -16.80
C SER A 84 -7.84 4.43 -17.14
N ASN A 85 -8.69 3.93 -16.24
CA ASN A 85 -9.53 2.75 -16.53
C ASN A 85 -10.75 3.11 -17.39
N ASP A 86 -11.28 4.32 -17.36
CA ASP A 86 -12.41 4.73 -18.20
C ASP A 86 -12.07 4.68 -19.70
N ASN A 87 -10.79 4.88 -20.05
CA ASN A 87 -10.27 4.84 -21.42
C ASN A 87 -9.88 3.42 -21.93
N VAL A 88 -10.15 2.35 -21.18
CA VAL A 88 -9.85 0.95 -21.56
C VAL A 88 -11.11 0.15 -21.88
#